data_AF-A0A954H9M1-F1
#
_entry.id   AF-A0A954H9M1-F1
#
_cell.length_a   1.000
_cell.length_b   1.000
_cell.length_c   1.000
_cell.angle_alpha   90.00
_cell.angle_beta   90.00
_cell.angle_gamma   90.00
#
_symmetry.space_group_name_H-M   'P 1'
#
loop_
_entity.id
_entity.type
_entity.pdbx_description
1 polymer ?
#
loop_
_entity_poly.entity_id
_entity_poly.type
_entity_poly.pdbx_seq_one_letter_code
_entity_poly.pdbx_strand_id
1 'polypeptide(L)'
;MNETRRSRDSRFYPPLRDSARKLALALLLILLTVLTPLSWWPAWGSLLLIEFILIARNPPAKRFWWTRFPAFLFFLASVSLSIPLSQHFEQGTLRGWTIFERGMLAFLATVWLTTVLSHVELLRVLRAWKLPAFLVEALAFMLRYLSLISTERKTLQQARAARTFHRGSLITTWRTSSYIIAAILIRAFDRADRIYQAMKARGWKGPS
;
A
#
# COMPACT_ATOMS: atom_id res chain seq x y z
N MET A 1 -15.39 34.04 16.87
CA MET A 1 -15.79 32.61 16.99
C MET A 1 -15.48 31.78 15.72
N ASN A 2 -14.45 32.14 14.94
CA ASN A 2 -14.14 31.49 13.64
C ASN A 2 -12.72 30.87 13.59
N GLU A 3 -11.85 31.14 14.56
CA GLU A 3 -10.47 30.63 14.59
C GLU A 3 -10.33 29.24 15.22
N THR A 4 -11.21 28.89 16.16
CA THR A 4 -11.12 27.60 16.88
C THR A 4 -11.49 26.40 16.00
N ARG A 5 -12.31 26.57 14.97
CA ARG A 5 -12.62 25.51 13.98
C ARG A 5 -11.45 25.23 13.02
N ARG A 6 -10.74 26.28 12.55
CA ARG A 6 -9.58 26.13 11.64
C ARG A 6 -8.44 25.30 12.23
N SER A 7 -8.23 25.37 13.55
CA SER A 7 -7.14 24.62 14.24
C SER A 7 -7.39 23.12 14.40
N ARG A 8 -8.65 22.67 14.26
CA ARG A 8 -9.01 21.25 14.35
C ARG A 8 -8.79 20.53 13.02
N ASP A 9 -9.14 21.18 11.90
CA ASP A 9 -8.98 20.61 10.57
C ASP A 9 -7.51 20.54 10.10
N SER A 10 -6.67 21.49 10.52
CA SER A 10 -5.23 21.50 10.18
C SER A 10 -4.43 20.35 10.79
N ARG A 11 -4.94 19.74 11.87
CA ARG A 11 -4.29 18.61 12.56
C ARG A 11 -4.56 17.27 11.85
N PHE A 12 -5.69 17.17 11.14
CA PHE A 12 -6.08 15.99 10.37
C PHE A 12 -5.61 16.05 8.92
N TYR A 13 -5.31 17.24 8.41
CA TYR A 13 -4.84 17.45 7.05
C TYR A 13 -3.58 18.34 7.03
N PRO A 14 -2.37 17.77 7.06
CA PRO A 14 -1.14 18.54 6.93
C PRO A 14 -1.13 19.37 5.63
N PRO A 15 -0.39 20.48 5.61
CA PRO A 15 -0.32 21.34 4.43
C PRO A 15 0.24 20.57 3.23
N LEU A 16 -0.35 20.79 2.05
CA LEU A 16 -0.02 20.08 0.81
C LEU A 16 1.50 20.03 0.50
N ARG A 17 2.23 21.10 0.80
CA ARG A 17 3.70 21.16 0.60
C ARG A 17 4.44 20.10 1.41
N ASP A 18 4.01 19.79 2.62
CA ASP A 18 4.72 18.85 3.48
C ASP A 18 4.45 17.41 3.07
N SER A 19 3.21 17.07 2.70
CA SER A 19 2.89 15.76 2.13
C SER A 19 3.57 15.54 0.78
N ALA A 20 3.64 16.57 -0.07
CA ALA A 20 4.36 16.50 -1.35
C ALA A 20 5.88 16.30 -1.14
N ARG A 21 6.48 16.99 -0.17
CA ARG A 21 7.90 16.80 0.19
C ARG A 21 8.19 15.38 0.69
N LYS A 22 7.32 14.83 1.54
CA LYS A 22 7.46 13.45 2.04
C LYS A 22 7.40 12.42 0.91
N LEU A 23 6.45 12.57 0.00
CA LEU A 23 6.32 11.68 -1.16
C LEU A 23 7.49 11.85 -2.14
N ALA A 24 7.91 13.09 -2.41
CA ALA A 24 9.09 13.37 -3.22
C ALA A 24 10.36 12.80 -2.59
N LEU A 25 10.52 12.88 -1.27
CA LEU A 25 11.65 12.32 -0.54
C LEU A 25 11.66 10.79 -0.58
N ALA A 26 10.50 10.15 -0.44
CA ALA A 26 10.40 8.69 -0.60
C ALA A 26 10.72 8.25 -2.04
N LEU A 27 10.20 8.94 -3.05
CA LEU A 27 10.52 8.65 -4.45
C LEU A 27 11.98 8.93 -4.77
N LEU A 28 12.55 10.00 -4.20
CA LEU A 28 13.96 10.31 -4.33
C LEU A 28 14.81 9.22 -3.67
N LEU A 29 14.46 8.74 -2.48
CA LEU A 29 15.14 7.60 -1.84
C LEU A 29 15.07 6.33 -2.71
N ILE A 30 13.89 6.00 -3.24
CA ILE A 30 13.73 4.86 -4.14
C ILE A 30 14.56 5.06 -5.42
N LEU A 31 14.57 6.27 -5.98
CA LEU A 31 15.37 6.56 -7.17
C LEU A 31 16.88 6.48 -6.87
N LEU A 32 17.31 6.98 -5.71
CA LEU A 32 18.70 6.96 -5.28
C LEU A 32 19.19 5.53 -5.03
N THR A 33 18.35 4.66 -4.47
CA THR A 33 18.66 3.24 -4.27
C THR A 33 18.78 2.44 -5.57
N VAL A 34 18.05 2.85 -6.61
CA VAL A 34 18.14 2.24 -7.95
C VAL A 34 19.36 2.76 -8.71
N LEU A 35 19.64 4.06 -8.61
CA LEU A 35 20.73 4.73 -9.34
C LEU A 35 22.10 4.57 -8.69
N THR A 36 22.21 4.18 -7.42
CA THR A 36 23.51 3.99 -6.76
C THR A 36 24.30 2.86 -7.42
N PRO A 37 25.48 3.16 -8.01
CA PRO A 37 26.34 2.14 -8.60
C PRO A 37 26.93 1.25 -7.51
N LEU A 38 27.12 -0.03 -7.84
CA LEU A 38 27.59 -1.10 -6.95
C LEU A 38 28.94 -0.80 -6.28
N SER A 39 29.74 0.09 -6.86
CA SER A 39 31.11 0.38 -6.45
C SER A 39 31.23 1.23 -5.19
N TRP A 40 30.16 1.88 -4.74
CA TRP A 40 30.19 2.83 -3.62
C TRP A 40 29.56 2.22 -2.36
N TRP A 41 30.26 1.27 -1.75
CA TRP A 41 29.85 0.61 -0.50
C TRP A 41 29.43 1.58 0.64
N PRO A 42 30.01 2.78 0.82
CA PRO A 42 29.59 3.69 1.89
C PRO A 42 28.21 4.33 1.62
N ALA A 43 27.79 4.41 0.36
CA ALA A 43 26.49 4.98 -0.01
C ALA A 43 25.33 4.08 0.44
N TRP A 44 25.53 2.76 0.43
CA TRP A 44 24.55 1.79 0.95
C TRP A 44 24.37 1.94 2.46
N GLY A 45 25.48 2.10 3.19
CA GLY A 45 25.47 2.32 4.63
C GLY A 45 24.78 3.63 5.02
N SER A 46 25.05 4.73 4.30
CA SER A 46 24.40 6.02 4.57
C SER A 46 22.91 6.01 4.26
N LEU A 47 22.47 5.35 3.18
CA LEU A 47 21.07 5.18 2.84
C LEU A 47 20.31 4.36 3.91
N LEU A 48 20.88 3.24 4.35
CA LEU A 48 20.31 2.43 5.43
C LEU A 48 20.17 3.24 6.72
N LEU A 49 21.19 4.05 7.05
CA LEU A 49 21.18 4.86 8.26
C LEU A 49 20.10 5.96 8.18
N ILE A 50 19.94 6.60 7.02
CA ILE A 50 18.87 7.58 6.78
C ILE A 50 17.49 6.93 6.95
N GLU A 51 17.25 5.78 6.31
CA GLU A 51 15.97 5.08 6.43
C GLU A 51 15.69 4.60 7.85
N PHE A 52 16.72 4.12 8.57
CA PHE A 52 16.58 3.73 9.96
C PHE A 52 16.18 4.91 10.86
N ILE A 53 16.81 6.09 10.68
CA ILE A 53 16.42 7.32 11.39
C ILE A 53 14.98 7.71 11.05
N LEU A 54 14.60 7.64 9.77
CA LEU A 54 13.28 8.00 9.28
C LEU A 54 12.18 7.11 9.88
N ILE A 55 12.42 5.80 9.96
CA ILE A 55 11.53 4.81 10.58
C ILE A 55 11.50 4.99 12.10
N ALA A 56 12.65 5.23 12.75
CA ALA A 56 12.71 5.46 14.19
C ALA A 56 11.89 6.69 14.61
N ARG A 57 11.85 7.74 13.77
CA ARG A 57 11.02 8.94 14.01
C ARG A 57 9.52 8.67 13.87
N ASN A 58 9.11 7.77 12.99
CA ASN A 58 7.70 7.44 12.73
C ASN A 58 7.52 5.92 12.69
N PRO A 59 7.54 5.24 13.86
CA PRO A 59 7.56 3.80 13.90
C PRO A 59 6.26 3.22 13.34
N PRO A 60 6.34 2.20 12.46
CA PRO A 60 5.16 1.50 11.99
C PRO A 60 4.43 0.81 13.14
N ALA A 61 3.15 0.51 12.93
CA ALA A 61 2.37 -0.27 13.89
C ALA A 61 3.11 -1.59 14.24
N LYS A 62 3.32 -1.84 15.54
CA LYS A 62 4.07 -3.02 16.03
C LYS A 62 3.58 -4.34 15.41
N ARG A 63 2.27 -4.47 15.20
CA ARG A 63 1.66 -5.64 14.54
C ARG A 63 2.13 -5.82 13.10
N PHE A 64 2.22 -4.74 12.33
CA PHE A 64 2.70 -4.79 10.94
C PHE A 64 4.16 -5.25 10.90
N TRP A 65 5.00 -4.64 11.75
CA TRP A 65 6.42 -4.95 11.82
C TRP A 65 6.67 -6.43 12.15
N TRP A 66 6.05 -6.96 13.21
CA TRP A 66 6.25 -8.36 13.63
C TRP A 66 5.65 -9.40 12.68
N THR A 67 4.62 -9.07 11.90
CA THR A 67 3.99 -10.04 10.99
C THR A 67 4.62 -10.04 9.60
N ARG A 68 4.96 -8.86 9.07
CA ARG A 68 5.37 -8.71 7.66
C ARG A 68 6.88 -8.69 7.48
N PHE A 69 7.64 -8.16 8.43
CA PHE A 69 9.08 -8.06 8.32
C PHE A 69 9.76 -9.44 8.22
N PRO A 70 9.47 -10.43 9.10
CA PRO A 70 10.13 -11.74 8.99
C PRO A 70 9.76 -12.49 7.71
N ALA A 71 8.50 -12.37 7.27
CA ALA A 71 8.04 -12.97 6.02
C ALA A 71 8.74 -12.36 4.80
N PHE A 72 8.95 -11.04 4.81
CA PHE A 72 9.69 -10.35 3.75
C PHE A 72 11.18 -10.71 3.77
N LEU A 73 11.82 -10.75 4.94
CA LEU A 73 13.21 -11.20 5.08
C LEU A 73 13.39 -12.61 4.52
N PHE A 74 12.50 -13.54 4.87
CA PHE A 74 12.54 -14.91 4.38
C PHE A 74 12.38 -14.98 2.85
N PHE A 75 11.39 -14.25 2.31
CA PHE A 75 11.19 -14.16 0.87
C PHE A 75 12.43 -13.61 0.15
N LEU A 76 12.98 -12.50 0.64
CA LEU A 76 14.13 -11.86 0.01
C LEU A 76 15.40 -12.70 0.13
N ALA A 77 15.62 -13.35 1.28
CA ALA A 77 16.73 -14.28 1.46
C ALA A 77 16.59 -15.48 0.50
N SER A 78 15.38 -16.02 0.32
CA SER A 78 15.11 -17.11 -0.62
C SER A 78 15.41 -16.70 -2.07
N VAL A 79 14.95 -15.52 -2.50
CA VAL A 79 15.24 -14.98 -3.84
C VAL A 79 16.74 -14.70 -4.02
N SER A 80 17.37 -14.05 -3.03
CA SER A 80 18.79 -13.73 -3.05
C SER A 80 19.66 -14.98 -3.12
N LEU A 81 19.28 -16.05 -2.44
CA LEU A 81 20.01 -17.33 -2.43
C LEU A 81 19.80 -18.12 -3.73
N SER A 82 18.63 -18.00 -4.37
CA SER A 82 18.34 -18.68 -5.63
C SER A 82 19.26 -18.26 -6.78
N ILE A 83 19.80 -17.04 -6.75
CA ILE A 83 20.63 -16.47 -7.82
C ILE A 83 22.04 -17.10 -7.87
N PRO A 84 22.82 -17.16 -6.77
CA PRO A 84 24.10 -17.88 -6.76
C PRO A 84 23.96 -19.36 -7.08
N LEU A 85 22.87 -20.00 -6.65
CA LEU A 85 22.55 -21.39 -6.98
C LEU A 85 22.33 -21.61 -8.49
N SER A 86 21.80 -20.62 -9.20
CA SER A 86 21.47 -20.74 -10.63
C SER A 86 22.60 -20.34 -11.59
N GLN A 87 23.54 -19.47 -11.17
CA GLN A 87 24.52 -18.83 -12.08
C GLN A 87 25.99 -19.08 -11.71
N HIS A 88 26.29 -20.15 -10.95
CA HIS A 88 27.59 -20.42 -10.32
C HIS A 88 27.95 -19.41 -9.22
N PHE A 89 28.51 -19.93 -8.12
CA PHE A 89 28.70 -19.20 -6.85
C PHE A 89 29.58 -17.93 -6.97
N GLU A 90 30.58 -17.92 -7.86
CA GLU A 90 31.55 -16.82 -7.91
C GLU A 90 30.94 -15.49 -8.38
N GLN A 91 30.08 -15.52 -9.41
CA GLN A 91 29.45 -14.30 -9.94
C GLN A 91 28.04 -14.07 -9.39
N GLY A 92 27.35 -15.14 -8.99
CA GLY A 92 25.98 -15.04 -8.50
C GLY A 92 25.86 -14.54 -7.07
N THR A 93 26.90 -14.70 -6.22
CA THR A 93 26.85 -14.25 -4.81
C THR A 93 26.83 -12.73 -4.71
N LEU A 94 27.68 -12.04 -5.49
CA LEU A 94 27.68 -10.57 -5.54
C LEU A 94 26.35 -10.02 -6.05
N ARG A 95 25.78 -10.63 -7.10
CA ARG A 95 24.46 -10.23 -7.63
C ARG A 95 23.35 -10.46 -6.61
N GLY A 96 23.34 -11.62 -5.95
CA GLY A 96 22.38 -11.94 -4.88
C GLY A 96 22.43 -10.90 -3.75
N TRP A 97 23.62 -10.59 -3.24
CA TRP A 97 23.81 -9.60 -2.20
C TRP A 97 23.25 -8.23 -2.57
N THR A 98 23.48 -7.77 -3.78
CA THR A 98 23.02 -6.45 -4.23
C THR A 98 21.51 -6.37 -4.40
N ILE A 99 20.88 -7.48 -4.80
CA ILE A 99 19.42 -7.60 -4.87
C ILE A 99 18.83 -7.61 -3.46
N PHE A 100 19.50 -8.27 -2.52
CA PHE A 100 19.10 -8.25 -1.11
C PHE A 100 19.15 -6.84 -0.53
N GLU A 101 20.24 -6.11 -0.70
CA GLU A 101 20.37 -4.73 -0.22
C GLU A 101 19.35 -3.79 -0.86
N ARG A 102 19.18 -3.86 -2.18
CA ARG A 102 18.17 -3.06 -2.93
C ARG A 102 16.76 -3.38 -2.47
N GLY A 103 16.45 -4.66 -2.30
CA GLY A 103 15.14 -5.10 -1.83
C GLY A 103 14.84 -4.62 -0.42
N MET A 104 15.85 -4.62 0.48
CA MET A 104 15.70 -4.08 1.83
C MET A 104 15.43 -2.58 1.82
N LEU A 105 16.23 -1.79 1.11
CA LEU A 105 16.06 -0.34 1.05
C LEU A 105 14.71 0.05 0.43
N ALA A 106 14.35 -0.55 -0.70
CA ALA A 106 13.05 -0.30 -1.33
C ALA A 106 11.88 -0.66 -0.40
N PHE A 107 12.01 -1.76 0.35
CA PHE A 107 11.01 -2.16 1.33
C PHE A 107 10.92 -1.15 2.49
N LEU A 108 12.03 -0.76 3.10
CA LEU A 108 12.07 0.18 4.22
C LEU A 108 11.55 1.56 3.80
N ALA A 109 11.94 2.07 2.63
CA ALA A 109 11.40 3.30 2.05
C ALA A 109 9.87 3.23 1.86
N THR A 110 9.37 2.09 1.36
CA THR A 110 7.93 1.87 1.19
C THR A 110 7.21 1.83 2.54
N VAL A 111 7.77 1.11 3.52
CA VAL A 111 7.21 1.05 4.88
C VAL A 111 7.15 2.46 5.47
N TRP A 112 8.23 3.24 5.38
CA TRP A 112 8.25 4.61 5.85
C TRP A 112 7.21 5.50 5.15
N LEU A 113 7.06 5.39 3.82
CA LEU A 113 6.05 6.14 3.09
C LEU A 113 4.64 5.79 3.56
N THR A 114 4.35 4.50 3.80
CA THR A 114 3.05 4.06 4.28
C THR A 114 2.73 4.49 5.72
N THR A 115 3.74 4.76 6.55
CA THR A 115 3.51 5.27 7.91
C THR A 115 3.30 6.77 7.95
N VAL A 116 3.97 7.51 7.06
CA VAL A 116 4.00 8.98 7.09
C VAL A 116 2.94 9.64 6.20
N LEU A 117 2.41 8.93 5.20
CA LEU A 117 1.44 9.46 4.23
C LEU A 117 0.10 8.73 4.28
N SER A 118 -0.99 9.49 4.48
CA SER A 118 -2.35 8.96 4.44
C SER A 118 -2.88 8.80 2.99
N HIS A 119 -3.82 7.87 2.78
CA HIS A 119 -4.46 7.63 1.47
C HIS A 119 -5.08 8.91 0.87
N VAL A 120 -5.63 9.78 1.71
CA VAL A 120 -6.25 11.06 1.29
C VAL A 120 -5.19 12.11 0.94
N GLU A 121 -4.08 12.15 1.67
CA GLU A 121 -2.94 13.01 1.33
C GLU A 121 -2.29 12.61 0.01
N LEU A 122 -2.14 11.31 -0.23
CA LEU A 122 -1.62 10.80 -1.50
C LEU A 122 -2.43 11.33 -2.69
N LEU A 123 -3.77 11.21 -2.65
CA LEU A 123 -4.64 11.76 -3.69
C LEU A 123 -4.48 13.27 -3.88
N ARG A 124 -4.33 14.01 -2.79
CA ARG A 124 -4.13 15.46 -2.83
C ARG A 124 -2.79 15.84 -3.48
N VAL A 125 -1.73 15.11 -3.18
CA VAL A 125 -0.41 15.29 -3.82
C VAL A 125 -0.49 14.94 -5.31
N LEU A 126 -1.13 13.82 -5.66
CA LEU A 126 -1.33 13.40 -7.05
C LEU A 126 -2.11 14.45 -7.86
N ARG A 127 -3.15 15.07 -7.26
CA ARG A 127 -3.89 16.18 -7.87
C ARG A 127 -2.99 17.41 -8.09
N ALA A 128 -2.15 17.74 -7.11
CA ALA A 128 -1.22 18.87 -7.20
C ALA A 128 -0.15 18.66 -8.28
N TRP A 129 0.23 17.40 -8.55
CA TRP A 129 1.17 17.00 -9.61
C TRP A 129 0.55 16.99 -11.01
N LYS A 130 -0.63 17.60 -11.19
CA LYS A 130 -1.31 17.78 -12.47
C LYS A 130 -1.61 16.47 -13.20
N LEU A 131 -1.88 15.39 -12.47
CA LEU A 131 -2.45 14.19 -13.07
C LEU A 131 -3.85 14.49 -13.66
N PRO A 132 -4.25 13.81 -14.76
CA PRO A 132 -5.57 13.97 -15.36
C PRO A 132 -6.70 13.85 -14.32
N ALA A 133 -7.65 14.79 -14.34
CA ALA A 133 -8.71 14.86 -13.35
C ALA A 133 -9.50 13.56 -13.22
N PHE A 134 -9.78 12.89 -14.35
CA PHE A 134 -10.53 11.63 -14.36
C PHE A 134 -9.82 10.50 -13.59
N LEU A 135 -8.48 10.42 -13.62
CA LEU A 135 -7.72 9.42 -12.88
C LEU A 135 -7.81 9.68 -11.37
N VAL A 136 -7.66 10.94 -10.97
CA VAL A 136 -7.74 11.32 -9.56
C VAL A 136 -9.14 11.08 -8.99
N GLU A 137 -10.18 11.38 -9.77
CA GLU A 137 -11.56 11.11 -9.39
C GLU A 137 -11.87 9.61 -9.31
N ALA A 138 -11.42 8.83 -10.29
CA ALA A 138 -11.55 7.37 -10.26
C ALA A 138 -10.85 6.77 -9.03
N LEU A 139 -9.62 7.20 -8.74
CA LEU A 139 -8.87 6.79 -7.54
C LEU A 139 -9.58 7.19 -6.24
N ALA A 140 -10.12 8.41 -6.17
CA ALA A 140 -10.88 8.86 -5.01
C ALA A 140 -12.14 8.03 -4.78
N PHE A 141 -12.85 7.70 -5.86
CA PHE A 141 -14.01 6.81 -5.81
C PHE A 141 -13.62 5.40 -5.34
N MET A 142 -12.54 4.83 -5.89
CA MET A 142 -12.03 3.52 -5.49
C MET A 142 -11.64 3.47 -4.00
N LEU A 143 -10.95 4.50 -3.49
CA LEU A 143 -10.59 4.57 -2.07
C LEU A 143 -11.82 4.69 -1.16
N ARG A 144 -12.84 5.46 -1.58
CA ARG A 144 -14.12 5.52 -0.88
C ARG A 144 -14.82 4.16 -0.88
N TYR A 145 -14.85 3.46 -2.02
CA TYR A 145 -15.50 2.16 -2.13
C TYR A 145 -14.76 1.07 -1.33
N LEU A 146 -13.43 1.12 -1.29
CA LEU A 146 -12.61 0.21 -0.47
C LEU A 146 -12.95 0.33 1.01
N SER A 147 -13.14 1.56 1.50
CA SER A 147 -13.57 1.78 2.89
C SER A 147 -14.95 1.17 3.17
N LEU A 148 -15.89 1.33 2.23
CA LEU A 148 -17.23 0.74 2.33
C LEU A 148 -17.19 -0.80 2.35
N ILE A 149 -16.49 -1.41 1.40
CA ILE A 149 -16.33 -2.88 1.33
C ILE A 149 -15.66 -3.40 2.61
N SER A 150 -14.70 -2.67 3.17
CA SER A 150 -14.03 -3.07 4.41
C SER A 150 -15.00 -3.14 5.60
N THR A 151 -15.96 -2.22 5.65
CA THR A 151 -17.01 -2.21 6.68
C THR A 151 -17.98 -3.36 6.47
N GLU A 152 -18.46 -3.57 5.24
CA GLU A 152 -19.35 -4.68 4.91
C GLU A 152 -18.71 -6.04 5.21
N ARG A 153 -17.41 -6.19 4.88
CA ARG A 153 -16.62 -7.38 5.24
C ARG A 153 -16.63 -7.62 6.75
N LYS A 154 -16.41 -6.58 7.57
CA LYS A 154 -16.43 -6.71 9.04
C LYS A 154 -17.81 -7.12 9.54
N THR A 155 -18.88 -6.52 9.01
CA THR A 155 -20.26 -6.88 9.36
C THR A 155 -20.56 -8.34 9.03
N LEU A 156 -20.16 -8.82 7.84
CA LEU A 156 -20.33 -10.23 7.45
C LEU A 156 -19.50 -11.17 8.32
N GLN A 157 -18.28 -10.78 8.69
CA GLN A 157 -17.45 -11.55 9.62
C GLN A 157 -18.07 -11.64 11.02
N GLN A 158 -18.66 -10.55 11.53
CA GLN A 158 -19.37 -10.54 12.81
C GLN A 158 -20.64 -11.40 12.77
N ALA A 159 -21.46 -11.26 11.73
CA ALA A 159 -22.65 -12.10 11.55
C ALA A 159 -22.29 -13.59 11.45
N ARG A 160 -21.17 -13.92 10.82
CA ARG A 160 -20.62 -15.28 10.81
C ARG A 160 -20.22 -15.73 12.22
N ALA A 161 -19.46 -14.91 12.95
CA ALA A 161 -19.01 -15.24 14.30
C ALA A 161 -20.20 -15.52 15.24
N ALA A 162 -21.33 -14.84 15.05
CA ALA A 162 -22.55 -15.11 15.80
C ALA A 162 -23.23 -16.45 15.44
N ARG A 163 -23.11 -16.92 14.19
CA ARG A 163 -23.71 -18.18 13.72
C ARG A 163 -22.82 -19.40 13.95
N THR A 164 -21.52 -19.21 14.11
CA THR A 164 -20.54 -20.30 14.22
C THR A 164 -19.84 -20.24 15.58
N PHE A 165 -20.25 -21.09 16.52
CA PHE A 165 -19.69 -21.15 17.87
C PHE A 165 -18.32 -21.86 17.94
N HIS A 166 -17.96 -22.67 16.94
CA HIS A 166 -16.74 -23.48 16.91
C HIS A 166 -15.74 -23.02 15.83
N ARG A 167 -14.44 -23.03 16.14
CA ARG A 167 -13.37 -22.81 15.14
C ARG A 167 -13.34 -23.99 14.16
N GLY A 168 -13.94 -23.81 12.99
CA GLY A 168 -13.90 -24.81 11.92
C GLY A 168 -12.49 -25.02 11.35
N SER A 169 -12.23 -26.21 10.81
CA SER A 169 -11.00 -26.59 10.10
C SER A 169 -10.60 -25.57 9.00
N LEU A 170 -9.31 -25.52 8.62
CA LEU A 170 -8.79 -24.63 7.57
C LEU A 170 -9.62 -24.66 6.28
N ILE A 171 -10.08 -25.86 5.88
CA ILE A 171 -10.93 -26.06 4.69
C ILE A 171 -12.27 -25.34 4.82
N THR A 172 -12.93 -25.46 5.98
CA THR A 172 -14.20 -24.78 6.26
C THR A 172 -14.01 -23.27 6.31
N THR A 173 -12.88 -22.78 6.83
CA THR A 173 -12.56 -21.36 6.87
C THR A 173 -12.32 -20.79 5.47
N TRP A 174 -11.64 -21.52 4.60
CA TRP A 174 -11.43 -21.14 3.20
C TRP A 174 -12.77 -21.09 2.44
N ARG A 175 -13.56 -22.17 2.51
CA ARG A 175 -14.89 -22.24 1.88
C ARG A 175 -15.85 -21.14 2.38
N THR A 176 -15.80 -20.82 3.67
CA THR A 176 -16.65 -19.75 4.20
C THR A 176 -16.16 -18.36 3.77
N SER A 177 -14.84 -18.18 3.60
CA SER A 177 -14.29 -16.93 3.10
C SER A 177 -14.65 -16.70 1.62
N SER A 178 -14.72 -17.76 0.81
CA SER A 178 -15.16 -17.64 -0.58
C SER A 178 -16.62 -17.22 -0.71
N TYR A 179 -17.52 -17.68 0.18
CA TYR A 179 -18.91 -17.19 0.20
C TYR A 179 -19.02 -15.69 0.46
N ILE A 180 -18.20 -15.14 1.38
CA ILE A 180 -18.18 -13.70 1.64
C ILE A 180 -17.74 -12.94 0.39
N ILE A 181 -16.70 -13.43 -0.30
CA ILE A 181 -16.20 -12.82 -1.54
C ILE A 181 -17.27 -12.89 -2.64
N ALA A 182 -17.91 -14.05 -2.83
CA ALA A 182 -18.96 -14.25 -3.82
C ALA A 182 -20.15 -13.31 -3.58
N ALA A 183 -20.57 -13.16 -2.33
CA ALA A 183 -21.67 -12.26 -1.96
C ALA A 183 -21.34 -10.79 -2.27
N ILE A 184 -20.12 -10.33 -1.98
CA ILE A 184 -19.67 -8.97 -2.30
C ILE A 184 -19.63 -8.78 -3.83
N LEU A 185 -19.16 -9.77 -4.57
CA LEU A 185 -19.03 -9.71 -6.03
C LEU A 185 -20.41 -9.56 -6.70
N ILE A 186 -21.39 -10.38 -6.33
CA ILE A 186 -22.76 -10.31 -6.88
C ILE A 186 -23.35 -8.92 -6.61
N ARG A 187 -23.25 -8.42 -5.37
CA ARG A 187 -23.75 -7.07 -5.01
C ARG A 187 -23.07 -5.95 -5.79
N ALA A 188 -21.77 -6.09 -6.07
CA ALA A 188 -21.02 -5.13 -6.86
C ALA A 188 -21.49 -5.14 -8.32
N PHE A 189 -21.74 -6.32 -8.91
CA PHE A 189 -22.32 -6.44 -10.26
C PHE A 189 -23.71 -5.83 -10.35
N ASP A 190 -24.61 -6.14 -9.41
CA ASP A 190 -25.97 -5.56 -9.40
C ASP A 190 -25.93 -4.03 -9.23
N ARG A 191 -24.97 -3.51 -8.46
CA ARG A 191 -24.78 -2.05 -8.33
C ARG A 191 -24.22 -1.45 -9.62
N ALA A 192 -23.27 -2.11 -10.28
CA ALA A 192 -22.70 -1.65 -11.54
C ALA A 192 -23.77 -1.60 -12.64
N ASP A 193 -24.60 -2.63 -12.76
CA ASP A 193 -25.70 -2.66 -13.74
C ASP A 193 -26.71 -1.54 -13.46
N ARG A 194 -27.12 -1.34 -12.20
CA ARG A 194 -28.00 -0.20 -11.83
C ARG A 194 -27.39 1.17 -12.18
N ILE A 195 -26.08 1.35 -12.00
CA ILE A 195 -25.39 2.59 -12.38
C ILE A 195 -25.36 2.73 -13.91
N TYR A 196 -25.07 1.65 -14.63
CA TYR A 196 -25.05 1.64 -16.09
C TYR A 196 -26.43 1.99 -16.68
N GLN A 197 -27.51 1.41 -16.16
CA GLN A 197 -28.87 1.75 -16.58
C GLN A 197 -29.21 3.21 -16.28
N ALA A 198 -28.82 3.73 -15.12
CA ALA A 198 -29.00 5.14 -14.77
C ALA A 198 -28.21 6.09 -15.69
N MET A 199 -27.00 5.70 -16.11
CA MET A 199 -26.21 6.45 -17.10
C MET A 199 -26.91 6.46 -18.47
N LYS A 200 -27.39 5.29 -18.93
CA LYS A 200 -28.12 5.16 -20.19
C LYS A 200 -29.40 5.99 -20.21
N ALA A 201 -30.15 6.01 -19.11
CA ALA A 201 -31.35 6.83 -18.94
C ALA A 201 -31.07 8.34 -18.97
N ARG A 202 -29.86 8.78 -18.60
CA ARG A 202 -29.40 10.18 -18.69
C ARG A 202 -28.82 10.55 -20.07
N GLY A 203 -28.98 9.67 -21.06
CA GLY A 203 -28.54 9.93 -22.44
C GLY A 203 -27.05 9.67 -22.68
N TRP A 204 -26.39 8.87 -21.85
CA TRP A 204 -24.99 8.48 -22.09
C TRP A 204 -24.88 7.59 -23.35
N LYS A 205 -24.13 8.07 -24.35
CA LYS A 205 -23.99 7.43 -25.67
C LYS A 205 -22.75 6.51 -25.81
N GLY A 206 -22.08 6.17 -24.71
CA GLY A 206 -20.87 5.35 -24.73
C GLY A 206 -19.60 6.15 -25.06
N PRO A 207 -18.41 5.55 -24.86
CA PRO A 207 -17.17 6.12 -25.36
C PRO A 207 -17.10 5.91 -26.88
N SER A 208 -17.12 7.01 -27.64
CA SER A 208 -16.89 7.07 -29.09
C SER A 208 -15.44 6.79 -29.44
#